data_AF-A0A5Q4ET48-F1
#
_entry.id   AF-A0A5Q4ET48-F1
#
_cell.length_a   1.000
_cell.length_b   1.000
_cell.length_c   1.000
_cell.angle_alpha   90.00
_cell.angle_beta   90.00
_cell.angle_gamma   90.00
#
_symmetry.space_group_name_H-M   'P 1'
#
loop_
_entity.id
_entity.type
_entity.pdbx_description
1 polymer ?
#
loop_
_entity_poly.entity_id
_entity_poly.type
_entity_poly.pdbx_seq_one_letter_code
_entity_poly.pdbx_strand_id
1 'polypeptide(L)'
;MPVDSRKIDPRRLRPGELCRLLNSTPLGEVIGERQLLRHRTRAGMRICADGDTQRVDLLRYAAWLVRERHARLAEPEISEAEEYERHRERTRARSVSLSRAGRDIGPLPEVVNPQRKQECERDFRGFCERYFPATFHLAWSEDHLKVIARIERAVLEGGLCAMAMPRGSGKTSLCETACLRALVYGHREFVALIGADEAHRGVAGRPSRR
;
A
#
# COMPACT_ATOMS: atom_id res chain seq x y z
N MET A 1 46.42 38.73 14.25
CA MET A 1 47.56 38.23 15.05
C MET A 1 48.14 37.03 14.33
N PRO A 2 49.35 37.12 13.75
CA PRO A 2 49.94 36.00 13.04
C PRO A 2 50.36 34.93 14.07
N VAL A 3 49.83 33.72 13.91
CA VAL A 3 50.19 32.59 14.76
C VAL A 3 51.64 32.22 14.44
N ASP A 4 52.52 32.51 15.39
CA ASP A 4 53.92 32.13 15.46
C ASP A 4 54.07 30.62 15.15
N SER A 5 54.77 30.28 14.06
CA SER A 5 54.99 28.93 13.55
C SER A 5 56.02 28.17 14.41
N ARG A 6 55.75 28.07 15.71
CA ARG A 6 56.53 27.25 16.65
C ARG A 6 56.25 25.77 16.39
N LYS A 7 57.14 25.13 15.62
CA LYS A 7 57.45 23.68 15.60
C LYS A 7 56.32 22.76 16.11
N ILE A 8 55.17 22.74 15.44
CA ILE A 8 54.13 21.73 15.69
C ILE A 8 54.49 20.49 14.87
N ASP A 9 54.75 19.37 15.54
CA ASP A 9 54.95 18.08 14.87
C ASP A 9 53.57 17.43 14.58
N PRO A 10 53.12 17.37 13.31
CA PRO A 10 51.81 16.82 12.96
C PRO A 10 51.68 15.33 13.26
N ARG A 11 52.80 14.62 13.50
CA ARG A 11 52.78 13.18 13.83
C ARG A 11 52.63 12.90 15.32
N ARG A 12 52.73 13.93 16.18
CA ARG A 12 52.77 13.75 17.65
C ARG A 12 51.93 14.78 18.40
N LEU A 13 50.64 14.88 18.07
CA LEU A 13 49.73 15.87 18.66
C LEU A 13 49.00 15.32 19.89
N ARG A 14 48.83 16.14 20.93
CA ARG A 14 47.84 15.85 21.97
C ARG A 14 46.43 15.99 21.38
N PRO A 15 45.41 15.25 21.85
CA PRO A 15 44.05 15.33 21.32
C PRO A 15 43.48 16.76 21.28
N GLY A 16 43.69 17.56 22.34
CA GLY A 16 43.26 18.96 22.37
C GLY A 16 44.06 19.87 21.42
N GLU A 17 45.32 19.57 21.12
CA GLU A 17 46.11 20.28 20.11
C GLU A 17 45.61 19.97 18.71
N LEU A 18 45.32 18.70 18.42
CA LEU A 18 44.72 18.28 17.16
C LEU A 18 43.35 18.94 16.93
N CYS A 19 42.49 18.97 17.95
CA CYS A 19 41.18 19.62 17.88
C CYS A 19 41.32 21.11 17.52
N ARG A 20 42.18 21.84 18.23
CA ARG A 20 42.46 23.26 17.95
C ARG A 20 43.09 23.49 16.59
N LEU A 21 43.99 22.61 16.15
CA LEU A 21 44.65 22.68 14.85
C LEU A 21 43.66 22.49 13.69
N LEU A 22 42.73 21.54 13.82
CA LEU A 22 41.69 21.32 12.81
C LEU A 22 40.72 22.51 12.74
N ASN A 23 40.37 23.07 13.90
CA ASN A 23 39.48 24.23 14.01
C ASN A 23 40.14 25.58 13.72
N SER A 24 41.47 25.63 13.54
CA SER A 24 42.17 26.87 13.17
C SER A 24 42.10 27.17 11.67
N THR A 25 41.29 26.43 10.92
CA THR A 25 41.06 26.66 9.49
C THR A 25 39.96 27.72 9.26
N PRO A 26 39.89 28.36 8.08
CA PRO A 26 38.81 29.31 7.75
C PRO A 26 37.40 28.72 7.78
N LEU A 27 37.26 27.39 7.88
CA LEU A 27 35.99 26.68 7.94
C LEU A 27 35.33 26.74 9.34
N GLY A 28 36.02 27.29 10.35
CA GLY A 28 35.53 27.35 11.72
C GLY A 28 35.65 26.00 12.44
N GLU A 29 34.67 25.66 13.27
CA GLU A 29 34.66 24.39 14.00
C GLU A 29 34.37 23.22 13.04
N VAL A 30 35.41 22.46 12.72
CA VAL A 30 35.31 21.25 11.88
C VAL A 30 35.17 19.98 12.71
N ILE A 31 35.57 20.01 13.99
CA ILE A 31 35.43 18.87 14.91
C ILE A 31 35.37 19.33 16.37
N GLY A 32 34.50 18.69 17.16
CA GLY A 32 34.45 18.86 18.62
C GLY A 32 35.24 17.77 19.38
N GLU A 33 35.63 18.06 20.63
CA GLU A 33 36.41 17.13 21.46
C GLU A 33 35.73 15.78 21.69
N ARG A 34 34.40 15.79 21.89
CA ARG A 34 33.60 14.56 22.06
C ARG A 34 33.62 13.70 20.80
N GLN A 35 33.57 14.30 19.62
CA GLN A 35 33.65 13.59 18.35
C GLN A 35 35.06 13.01 18.13
N LEU A 36 36.09 13.80 18.44
CA LEU A 36 37.48 13.34 18.37
C LEU A 36 37.73 12.14 19.32
N LEU A 37 37.18 12.18 20.54
CA LEU A 37 37.25 11.05 21.46
C LEU A 37 36.60 9.79 20.86
N ARG A 38 35.39 9.89 20.30
CA ARG A 38 34.72 8.76 19.63
C ARG A 38 35.56 8.20 18.48
N HIS A 39 36.17 9.07 17.68
CA HIS A 39 37.03 8.65 16.59
C HIS A 39 38.27 7.93 17.11
N ARG A 40 38.89 8.40 18.19
CA ARG A 40 40.01 7.70 18.85
C ARG A 40 39.62 6.33 19.36
N THR A 41 38.47 6.20 20.02
CA THR A 41 37.97 4.90 20.48
C THR A 41 37.69 3.94 19.32
N ARG A 42 37.09 4.44 18.23
CA ARG A 42 36.73 3.62 17.06
C ARG A 42 37.94 3.24 16.20
N ALA A 43 38.85 4.17 15.97
CA ALA A 43 40.06 3.94 15.20
C ALA A 43 41.09 3.11 15.99
N GLY A 44 41.07 3.22 17.32
CA GLY A 44 42.03 2.56 18.19
C GLY A 44 43.47 3.01 17.90
N MET A 45 44.40 2.06 17.98
CA MET A 45 45.85 2.31 17.82
C MET A 45 46.27 2.75 16.41
N ARG A 46 45.37 2.63 15.41
CA ARG A 46 45.66 2.93 14.00
C ARG A 46 46.01 4.39 13.74
N ILE A 47 45.62 5.28 14.64
CA ILE A 47 45.81 6.74 14.49
C ILE A 47 46.77 7.31 15.53
N CYS A 48 47.36 6.47 16.39
CA CYS A 48 48.30 6.89 17.40
C CYS A 48 49.67 7.23 16.77
N ALA A 49 50.38 8.13 17.44
CA ALA A 49 51.77 8.42 17.14
C ALA A 49 52.67 7.20 17.42
N ASP A 50 53.80 7.12 16.72
CA ASP A 50 54.76 6.03 16.93
C ASP A 50 55.33 6.07 18.36
N GLY A 51 55.20 4.94 19.06
CA GLY A 51 55.65 4.78 20.44
C GLY A 51 54.87 5.57 21.50
N ASP A 52 53.77 6.25 21.15
CA ASP A 52 52.96 7.01 22.10
C ASP A 52 51.46 6.90 21.79
N THR A 53 50.74 6.15 22.63
CA THR A 53 49.29 5.86 22.48
C THR A 53 48.41 7.04 22.90
N GLN A 54 48.97 7.98 23.66
CA GLN A 54 48.25 9.17 24.14
C GLN A 54 48.23 10.29 23.10
N ARG A 55 49.13 10.23 22.11
CA ARG A 55 49.22 11.18 21.01
C ARG A 55 48.60 10.64 19.74
N VAL A 56 48.13 11.57 18.91
CA VAL A 56 47.50 11.30 17.63
C VAL A 56 48.43 11.77 16.51
N ASP A 57 48.62 10.91 15.51
CA ASP A 57 49.25 11.25 14.24
C ASP A 57 48.18 11.78 13.28
N LEU A 58 48.29 13.04 12.88
CA LEU A 58 47.32 13.71 12.02
C LEU A 58 47.16 13.03 10.66
N LEU A 59 48.25 12.51 10.08
CA LEU A 59 48.23 11.90 8.75
C LEU A 59 47.54 10.53 8.82
N ARG A 60 47.85 9.73 9.85
CA ARG A 60 47.15 8.46 10.09
C ARG A 60 45.67 8.67 10.38
N TYR A 61 45.34 9.70 11.16
CA TYR A 61 43.97 10.08 11.43
C TYR A 61 43.20 10.49 10.17
N ALA A 62 43.79 11.32 9.31
CA ALA A 62 43.20 11.71 8.03
C ALA A 62 43.01 10.49 7.10
N ALA A 63 44.01 9.62 6.99
CA ALA A 63 43.91 8.39 6.19
C ALA A 63 42.80 7.46 6.68
N TRP A 64 42.63 7.34 8.00
CA TRP A 64 41.53 6.57 8.59
C TRP A 64 40.17 7.19 8.25
N LEU A 65 40.01 8.51 8.37
CA LEU A 65 38.76 9.20 8.00
C LEU A 65 38.39 8.99 6.52
N VAL A 66 39.36 9.06 5.62
CA VAL A 66 39.16 8.83 4.19
C VAL A 66 38.69 7.40 3.94
N ARG A 67 39.32 6.40 4.57
CA ARG A 67 38.89 5.00 4.47
C ARG A 67 37.48 4.77 4.99
N GLU A 68 37.13 5.35 6.14
CA GLU A 68 35.78 5.26 6.71
C GLU A 68 34.73 5.89 5.79
N ARG A 69 35.07 7.02 5.16
CA ARG A 69 34.20 7.68 4.19
C ARG A 69 33.99 6.81 2.95
N HIS A 70 35.06 6.24 2.40
CA HIS A 70 34.97 5.36 1.23
C HIS A 70 34.21 4.07 1.54
N ALA A 71 34.40 3.48 2.72
CA ALA A 71 33.64 2.30 3.15
C ALA A 71 32.13 2.58 3.22
N ARG A 72 31.73 3.73 3.78
CA ARG A 72 30.31 4.14 3.83
C ARG A 72 29.70 4.37 2.45
N LEU A 73 30.46 4.95 1.52
CA LEU A 73 30.00 5.19 0.15
C LEU A 73 30.01 3.93 -0.72
N ALA A 74 30.70 2.86 -0.28
CA ALA A 74 30.76 1.58 -0.97
C ALA A 74 29.68 0.59 -0.50
N GLU A 75 28.91 0.93 0.55
CA GLU A 75 27.68 0.19 0.86
C GLU A 75 26.71 0.41 -0.30
N PRO A 76 26.14 -0.66 -0.89
CA PRO A 76 25.18 -0.50 -1.98
C PRO A 76 23.97 0.26 -1.42
N GLU A 77 23.75 1.46 -1.94
CA GLU A 77 22.47 2.15 -1.76
C GLU A 77 21.39 1.23 -2.35
N ILE A 78 20.66 0.58 -1.46
CA ILE A 78 19.38 -0.03 -1.84
C ILE A 78 18.56 1.12 -2.41
N SER A 79 18.27 1.07 -3.71
CA SER A 79 17.50 2.14 -4.33
C SER A 79 16.15 2.25 -3.62
N GLU A 80 15.62 3.47 -3.50
CA GLU A 80 14.28 3.71 -2.94
C GLU A 80 13.21 2.84 -3.63
N ALA A 81 13.42 2.53 -4.92
CA ALA A 81 12.58 1.62 -5.69
C ALA A 81 12.59 0.19 -5.15
N GLU A 82 13.76 -0.37 -4.81
CA GLU A 82 13.86 -1.72 -4.23
C GLU A 82 13.28 -1.80 -2.82
N GLU A 83 13.40 -0.73 -2.01
CA GLU A 83 12.78 -0.67 -0.69
C GLU A 83 11.25 -0.59 -0.79
N TYR A 84 10.74 0.23 -1.73
CA TYR A 84 9.32 0.31 -2.05
C TYR A 84 8.76 -1.03 -2.54
N GLU A 85 9.47 -1.72 -3.43
CA GLU A 85 9.06 -3.04 -3.93
C GLU A 85 8.99 -4.06 -2.80
N ARG A 86 10.01 -4.12 -1.94
CA ARG A 86 10.00 -4.99 -0.75
C ARG A 86 8.82 -4.69 0.18
N HIS A 87 8.48 -3.42 0.38
CA HIS A 87 7.33 -3.04 1.19
C HIS A 87 5.99 -3.45 0.53
N ARG A 88 5.85 -3.24 -0.78
CA ARG A 88 4.67 -3.62 -1.58
C ARG A 88 4.47 -5.14 -1.56
N GLU A 89 5.53 -5.92 -1.70
CA GLU A 89 5.47 -7.38 -1.66
C GLU A 89 5.07 -7.91 -0.29
N ARG A 90 5.64 -7.38 0.79
CA ARG A 90 5.23 -7.73 2.17
C ARG A 90 3.74 -7.45 2.40
N THR A 91 3.27 -6.29 1.95
CA THR A 91 1.86 -5.90 2.06
C THR A 91 0.96 -6.82 1.24
N ARG A 92 1.36 -7.17 0.01
CA ARG A 92 0.64 -8.12 -0.84
C ARG A 92 0.56 -9.50 -0.19
N ALA A 93 1.67 -10.04 0.31
CA ALA A 93 1.72 -11.34 0.95
C ALA A 93 0.79 -11.40 2.18
N ARG A 94 0.80 -10.36 3.01
CA ARG A 94 -0.09 -10.23 4.17
C ARG A 94 -1.57 -10.15 3.77
N SER A 95 -1.88 -9.38 2.72
CA SER A 95 -3.26 -9.26 2.22
C SER A 95 -3.78 -10.59 1.66
N VAL A 96 -2.94 -11.32 0.91
CA VAL A 96 -3.27 -12.66 0.40
C VAL A 96 -3.49 -13.64 1.54
N SER A 97 -2.63 -13.67 2.57
CA SER A 97 -2.80 -14.57 3.71
C SER A 97 -4.07 -14.27 4.50
N LEU A 98 -4.38 -12.99 4.73
CA LEU A 98 -5.59 -12.57 5.43
C LEU A 98 -6.85 -12.92 4.62
N SER A 99 -6.83 -12.68 3.31
CA SER A 99 -7.95 -13.00 2.43
C SER A 99 -8.19 -14.50 2.32
N ARG A 100 -7.14 -15.32 2.28
CA ARG A 100 -7.27 -16.79 2.30
C ARG A 100 -7.86 -17.28 3.62
N ALA A 101 -7.32 -16.81 4.74
CA ALA A 101 -7.80 -17.19 6.08
C ALA A 101 -9.27 -16.79 6.32
N GLY A 102 -9.73 -15.69 5.74
CA GLY A 102 -11.13 -15.24 5.87
C GLY A 102 -12.12 -15.89 4.90
N ARG A 103 -11.67 -16.64 3.88
CA ARG A 103 -12.54 -17.26 2.87
C ARG A 103 -12.98 -18.69 3.19
N ASP A 104 -12.36 -19.35 4.16
CA ASP A 104 -12.75 -20.68 4.61
C ASP A 104 -13.93 -20.60 5.60
N ILE A 105 -15.13 -20.40 5.07
CA ILE A 105 -16.41 -20.36 5.83
C ILE A 105 -16.97 -21.80 6.02
N GLY A 106 -16.16 -22.83 5.75
CA GLY A 106 -16.56 -24.24 5.76
C GLY A 106 -16.96 -24.76 4.37
N PRO A 107 -17.23 -26.07 4.24
CA PRO A 107 -17.61 -26.66 2.96
C PRO A 107 -18.95 -26.10 2.47
N LEU A 108 -19.05 -25.84 1.16
CA LEU A 108 -20.31 -25.46 0.54
C LEU A 108 -21.35 -26.58 0.72
N PRO A 109 -22.60 -26.24 1.09
CA PRO A 109 -23.65 -27.25 1.20
C PRO A 109 -23.95 -27.88 -0.16
N GLU A 110 -24.41 -29.12 -0.14
CA GLU A 110 -24.82 -29.82 -1.35
C GLU A 110 -25.99 -29.11 -2.05
N VAL A 111 -26.01 -29.21 -3.38
CA VAL A 111 -27.09 -28.63 -4.18
C VAL A 111 -28.35 -29.48 -4.00
N VAL A 112 -29.34 -28.93 -3.28
CA VAL A 112 -30.61 -29.61 -2.98
C VAL A 112 -31.37 -30.07 -4.24
N ASN A 113 -31.36 -29.27 -5.31
CA ASN A 113 -32.02 -29.61 -6.56
C ASN A 113 -31.12 -29.28 -7.76
N PRO A 114 -30.35 -30.26 -8.27
CA PRO A 114 -29.45 -30.07 -9.40
C PRO A 114 -30.17 -29.71 -10.70
N GLN A 115 -31.36 -30.26 -10.93
CA GLN A 115 -32.14 -29.98 -12.14
C GLN A 115 -32.57 -28.52 -12.19
N ARG A 116 -33.13 -27.99 -11.10
CA ARG A 116 -33.50 -26.56 -10.99
C ARG A 116 -32.29 -25.64 -11.18
N LYS A 117 -31.12 -26.05 -10.69
CA LYS A 117 -29.87 -25.32 -10.89
C LYS A 117 -29.49 -25.26 -12.38
N GLN A 118 -29.57 -26.38 -13.09
CA GLN A 118 -29.28 -26.42 -14.53
C GLN A 118 -30.30 -25.63 -15.36
N GLU A 119 -31.59 -25.79 -15.10
CA GLU A 119 -32.65 -25.07 -15.82
C GLU A 119 -32.50 -23.54 -15.71
N CYS A 120 -32.13 -23.04 -14.53
CA CYS A 120 -31.97 -21.60 -14.29
C CYS A 120 -30.58 -21.04 -14.66
N GLU A 121 -29.61 -21.88 -15.03
CA GLU A 121 -28.24 -21.46 -15.36
C GLU A 121 -28.23 -20.47 -16.51
N ARG A 122 -29.06 -20.73 -17.54
CA ARG A 122 -29.18 -19.92 -18.77
C ARG A 122 -30.59 -19.34 -18.98
N ASP A 123 -31.45 -19.41 -17.97
CA ASP A 123 -32.77 -18.75 -17.94
C ASP A 123 -32.85 -17.78 -16.74
N PHE A 124 -32.67 -16.49 -17.01
CA PHE A 124 -32.71 -15.43 -16.00
C PHE A 124 -34.12 -15.23 -15.44
N ARG A 125 -35.15 -15.33 -16.29
CA ARG A 125 -36.53 -15.21 -15.84
C ARG A 125 -36.87 -16.34 -14.88
N GLY A 126 -36.57 -17.57 -15.27
CA GLY A 126 -36.81 -18.75 -14.43
C GLY A 126 -36.04 -18.69 -13.12
N PHE A 127 -34.82 -18.14 -13.14
CA PHE A 127 -34.05 -17.88 -11.92
C PHE A 127 -34.77 -16.92 -10.97
N CYS A 128 -35.26 -15.78 -11.47
CA CYS A 128 -36.02 -14.81 -10.67
C CYS A 128 -37.29 -15.44 -10.06
N GLU A 129 -38.07 -16.16 -10.85
CA GLU A 129 -39.33 -16.77 -10.40
C GLU A 129 -39.10 -17.89 -9.37
N ARG A 130 -38.07 -18.71 -9.54
CA ARG A 130 -37.83 -19.90 -8.68
C ARG A 130 -37.04 -19.59 -7.41
N TYR A 131 -36.09 -18.65 -7.46
CA TYR A 131 -35.24 -18.32 -6.30
C TYR A 131 -35.71 -17.07 -5.55
N PHE A 132 -36.48 -16.19 -6.19
CA PHE A 132 -36.97 -14.93 -5.60
C PHE A 132 -38.49 -14.73 -5.78
N PRO A 133 -39.33 -15.73 -5.45
CA PRO A 133 -40.77 -15.67 -5.70
C PRO A 133 -41.46 -14.53 -4.93
N ALA A 134 -40.95 -14.15 -3.75
CA ALA A 134 -41.50 -13.03 -2.99
C ALA A 134 -41.25 -11.67 -3.68
N THR A 135 -40.12 -11.53 -4.37
CA THR A 135 -39.75 -10.31 -5.10
C THR A 135 -40.45 -10.26 -6.46
N PHE A 136 -40.47 -11.37 -7.19
CA PHE A 136 -41.02 -11.48 -8.55
C PHE A 136 -42.35 -12.25 -8.55
N HIS A 137 -43.32 -11.79 -7.76
CA HIS A 137 -44.65 -12.40 -7.65
C HIS A 137 -45.66 -11.87 -8.67
N LEU A 138 -45.41 -10.71 -9.28
CA LEU A 138 -46.28 -10.12 -10.30
C LEU A 138 -45.97 -10.68 -11.69
N ALA A 139 -46.99 -10.71 -12.55
CA ALA A 139 -46.82 -11.10 -13.94
C ALA A 139 -45.89 -10.14 -14.70
N TRP A 140 -45.08 -10.70 -15.59
CA TRP A 140 -44.20 -9.92 -16.45
C TRP A 140 -44.97 -9.21 -17.57
N SER A 141 -44.53 -8.00 -17.89
CA SER A 141 -45.00 -7.28 -19.08
C SER A 141 -44.04 -7.52 -20.24
N GLU A 142 -44.46 -7.20 -21.46
CA GLU A 142 -43.59 -7.31 -22.65
C GLU A 142 -42.29 -6.52 -22.49
N ASP A 143 -42.34 -5.35 -21.84
CA ASP A 143 -41.15 -4.54 -21.62
C ASP A 143 -40.20 -5.16 -20.59
N HIS A 144 -40.73 -5.83 -19.56
CA HIS A 144 -39.90 -6.62 -18.67
C HIS A 144 -39.22 -7.77 -19.41
N LEU A 145 -39.91 -8.45 -20.33
CA LEU A 145 -39.32 -9.55 -21.11
C LEU A 145 -38.17 -9.06 -22.00
N LYS A 146 -38.31 -7.89 -22.64
CA LYS A 146 -37.22 -7.25 -23.40
C LYS A 146 -36.01 -6.92 -22.51
N VAL A 147 -36.28 -6.41 -21.30
CA VAL A 147 -35.28 -6.08 -20.30
C VAL A 147 -34.52 -7.32 -19.83
N ILE A 148 -35.26 -8.38 -19.48
CA ILE A 148 -34.71 -9.68 -19.07
C ILE A 148 -33.80 -10.25 -20.15
N ALA A 149 -34.24 -10.26 -21.42
CA ALA A 149 -33.44 -10.76 -22.52
C ALA A 149 -32.12 -10.00 -22.71
N ARG A 150 -32.15 -8.66 -22.54
CA ARG A 150 -30.93 -7.83 -22.60
C ARG A 150 -29.99 -8.10 -21.43
N ILE A 151 -30.52 -8.23 -20.22
CA ILE A 151 -29.74 -8.58 -19.03
C ILE A 151 -29.10 -9.95 -19.18
N GLU A 152 -29.86 -10.95 -19.61
CA GLU A 152 -29.37 -12.31 -19.80
C GLU A 152 -28.21 -12.35 -20.80
N ARG A 153 -28.36 -11.68 -21.94
CA ARG A 153 -27.30 -11.54 -22.93
C ARG A 153 -26.07 -10.86 -22.33
N ALA A 154 -26.24 -9.75 -21.62
CA ALA A 154 -25.13 -9.03 -20.99
C ALA A 154 -24.40 -9.88 -19.94
N VAL A 155 -25.11 -10.70 -19.18
CA VAL A 155 -24.52 -11.60 -18.19
C VAL A 155 -23.75 -12.73 -18.88
N LEU A 156 -24.35 -13.42 -19.85
CA LEU A 156 -23.76 -14.61 -20.49
C LEU A 156 -22.67 -14.29 -21.53
N GLU A 157 -22.95 -13.36 -22.44
CA GLU A 157 -22.10 -13.05 -23.59
C GLU A 157 -21.26 -11.80 -23.32
N GLY A 158 -21.89 -10.79 -22.72
CA GLY A 158 -21.26 -9.51 -22.38
C GLY A 158 -21.87 -8.38 -23.16
N GLY A 159 -21.14 -7.27 -23.22
CA GLY A 159 -21.55 -6.09 -23.98
C GLY A 159 -22.30 -5.06 -23.15
N LEU A 160 -22.70 -3.99 -23.83
CA LEU A 160 -23.30 -2.81 -23.24
C LEU A 160 -24.79 -2.76 -23.57
N CYS A 161 -25.63 -2.66 -22.54
CA CYS A 161 -27.05 -2.41 -22.70
C CYS A 161 -27.46 -1.15 -21.94
N ALA A 162 -28.18 -0.25 -22.61
CA ALA A 162 -28.84 0.89 -21.98
C ALA A 162 -30.35 0.67 -22.03
N MET A 163 -31.03 0.86 -20.89
CA MET A 163 -32.46 0.65 -20.77
C MET A 163 -33.11 1.72 -19.91
N ALA A 164 -34.25 2.22 -20.39
CA ALA A 164 -35.11 3.13 -19.65
C ALA A 164 -36.30 2.35 -19.11
N MET A 165 -36.45 2.32 -17.78
CA MET A 165 -37.59 1.70 -17.13
C MET A 165 -38.29 2.73 -16.23
N PRO A 166 -39.64 2.76 -16.22
CA PRO A 166 -40.41 3.63 -15.32
C PRO A 166 -40.01 3.45 -13.85
N ARG A 167 -40.29 4.46 -13.02
CA ARG A 167 -40.15 4.31 -11.56
C ARG A 167 -41.12 3.24 -11.06
N GLY A 168 -40.72 2.46 -10.03
CA GLY A 168 -41.54 1.39 -9.46
C GLY A 168 -41.59 0.07 -10.25
N SER A 169 -40.89 -0.04 -11.38
CA SER A 169 -40.86 -1.25 -12.23
C SER A 169 -39.93 -2.37 -11.76
N GLY A 170 -39.32 -2.25 -10.57
CA GLY A 170 -38.40 -3.28 -10.05
C GLY A 170 -37.02 -3.32 -10.71
N LYS A 171 -36.60 -2.27 -11.44
CA LYS A 171 -35.28 -2.21 -12.10
C LYS A 171 -34.10 -2.50 -11.16
N THR A 172 -34.15 -2.02 -9.91
CA THR A 172 -33.10 -2.27 -8.92
C THR A 172 -33.04 -3.75 -8.57
N SER A 173 -34.19 -4.36 -8.26
CA SER A 173 -34.29 -5.79 -7.96
C SER A 173 -33.81 -6.66 -9.12
N LEU A 174 -34.13 -6.29 -10.36
CA LEU A 174 -33.63 -6.98 -11.56
C LEU A 174 -32.11 -6.91 -11.65
N CYS A 175 -31.51 -5.72 -11.48
CA CYS A 175 -30.06 -5.55 -11.53
C CYS A 175 -29.35 -6.31 -10.40
N GLU A 176 -29.84 -6.22 -9.17
CA GLU A 176 -29.28 -6.95 -8.02
C GLU A 176 -29.33 -8.47 -8.25
N THR A 177 -30.48 -8.98 -8.70
CA THR A 177 -30.68 -10.41 -8.96
C THR A 177 -29.81 -10.89 -10.14
N ALA A 178 -29.63 -10.05 -11.16
CA ALA A 178 -28.74 -10.34 -12.28
C ALA A 178 -27.27 -10.44 -11.85
N CYS A 179 -26.82 -9.49 -11.01
CA CYS A 179 -25.48 -9.50 -10.43
C CYS A 179 -25.27 -10.76 -9.58
N LEU A 180 -26.25 -11.11 -8.75
CA LEU A 180 -26.19 -12.33 -7.94
C LEU A 180 -26.10 -13.58 -8.82
N ARG A 181 -26.96 -13.70 -9.85
CA ARG A 181 -26.93 -14.83 -10.79
C ARG A 181 -25.57 -14.94 -11.48
N ALA A 182 -24.99 -13.82 -11.90
CA ALA A 182 -23.68 -13.79 -12.55
C ALA A 182 -22.58 -14.34 -11.62
N LEU A 183 -22.63 -14.01 -10.33
CA LEU A 183 -21.67 -14.48 -9.32
C LEU A 183 -21.87 -15.97 -8.98
N VAL A 184 -23.10 -16.39 -8.67
CA VAL A 184 -23.36 -17.76 -8.16
C VAL A 184 -23.19 -18.85 -9.23
N TYR A 185 -23.39 -18.52 -10.51
CA TYR A 185 -23.09 -19.43 -11.62
C TYR A 185 -21.69 -19.21 -12.22
N GLY A 186 -20.96 -18.17 -11.80
CA GLY A 186 -19.63 -17.88 -12.34
C GLY A 186 -19.63 -17.36 -13.78
N HIS A 187 -20.73 -16.76 -14.25
CA HIS A 187 -20.80 -16.15 -15.58
C HIS A 187 -19.88 -14.93 -15.73
N ARG A 188 -19.50 -14.30 -14.61
CA ARG A 188 -18.54 -13.18 -14.56
C ARG A 188 -17.62 -13.31 -13.35
N GLU A 189 -16.32 -13.10 -13.57
CA GLU A 189 -15.33 -13.08 -12.50
C GLU A 189 -15.50 -11.88 -11.56
N PHE A 190 -15.88 -10.73 -12.12
CA PHE A 190 -16.06 -9.48 -11.38
C PHE A 190 -17.36 -8.81 -11.78
N VAL A 191 -18.14 -8.41 -10.79
CA VAL A 191 -19.40 -7.70 -10.96
C VAL A 191 -19.41 -6.48 -10.06
N ALA A 192 -19.68 -5.32 -10.64
CA ALA A 192 -19.84 -4.06 -9.92
C ALA A 192 -21.23 -3.50 -10.22
N LEU A 193 -22.07 -3.41 -9.19
CA LEU A 193 -23.36 -2.72 -9.25
C LEU A 193 -23.19 -1.33 -8.67
N ILE A 194 -23.45 -0.30 -9.49
CA ILE A 194 -23.34 1.10 -9.08
C ILE A 194 -24.74 1.70 -9.07
N GLY A 195 -25.17 2.16 -7.90
CA GLY A 195 -26.40 2.93 -7.71
C GLY A 195 -26.08 4.35 -7.29
N ALA A 196 -26.82 5.33 -7.82
CA ALA A 196 -26.83 6.69 -7.29
C ALA A 196 -27.93 6.77 -6.21
N ASP A 197 -27.53 7.02 -4.97
CA ASP A 197 -28.46 7.13 -3.84
C ASP A 197 -28.98 8.57 -3.75
N GLU A 198 -30.29 8.78 -3.92
CA GLU A 198 -30.95 10.06 -3.63
C GLU A 198 -31.28 10.06 -2.13
N ALA A 199 -30.31 10.41 -1.30
CA ALA A 199 -30.60 10.74 0.09
C ALA A 199 -31.67 11.84 0.13
N HIS A 200 -32.87 11.49 0.58
CA HIS A 200 -34.00 12.37 0.81
C HIS A 200 -33.55 13.68 1.48
N ARG A 201 -33.46 14.78 0.72
CA ARG A 201 -33.54 16.13 1.29
C ARG A 201 -34.98 16.36 1.73
N GLY A 202 -35.29 15.87 2.91
CA GLY A 202 -36.52 16.12 3.65
C GLY A 202 -36.20 16.58 5.06
N VAL A 203 -35.37 17.62 5.22
CA VAL A 203 -35.37 18.40 6.46
C VAL A 203 -36.68 19.17 6.46
N ALA A 204 -37.73 18.54 6.98
CA ALA A 204 -38.96 19.21 7.34
C ALA A 204 -38.61 20.23 8.43
N GLY A 205 -38.60 21.51 8.06
CA GLY A 205 -38.56 22.61 9.01
C GLY A 205 -39.74 22.46 9.97
N ARG A 206 -39.42 22.20 11.24
CA ARG A 206 -40.37 22.34 12.36
C ARG A 206 -40.69 23.84 12.48
N PRO A 207 -41.94 24.31 12.31
CA PRO A 207 -42.27 25.67 12.71
C PRO A 207 -42.26 25.73 14.25
N SER A 208 -41.43 26.62 14.79
CA SER A 208 -41.41 26.92 16.22
C SER A 208 -42.75 27.52 16.61
N ARG A 209 -43.38 26.96 17.64
CA ARG A 209 -44.46 27.62 18.37
C ARG A 209 -43.96 28.96 18.92
N ARG A 210 -44.64 30.05 18.56
CA ARG A 210 -45.17 31.08 19.46
C ARG A 210 -46.18 31.91 18.70
#